data_AF-A0A501PER6-F1
#
_entry.id   AF-A0A501PER6-F1
#
_cell.length_a   1.000
_cell.length_b   1.000
_cell.length_c   1.000
_cell.angle_alpha   90.00
_cell.angle_beta   90.00
_cell.angle_gamma   90.00
#
_symmetry.space_group_name_H-M   'P 1'
#
loop_
_entity.id
_entity.type
_entity.pdbx_description
1 polymer ?
#
loop_
_entity_poly.entity_id
_entity_poly.type
_entity_poly.pdbx_seq_one_letter_code
_entity_poly.pdbx_strand_id
1 'polypeptide(L)' 'MTKKEPANTVAKCPICNQPAAKKYHPFCSQRCADVDLGRWLKGSYAIPTEEAPTVISNEDEDY' A
#
# COMPACT_ATOMS: atom_id res chain seq x y z
N MET A 1 9.52 27.94 -21.88
CA MET A 1 8.31 27.24 -21.40
C MET A 1 8.14 25.94 -22.20
N THR A 2 8.48 24.77 -21.65
CA THR A 2 8.17 23.47 -22.28
C THR A 2 7.06 22.80 -21.50
N LYS A 3 5.85 22.81 -22.05
CA LYS A 3 4.66 22.17 -21.46
C LYS A 3 4.82 20.65 -21.65
N LYS A 4 5.12 19.89 -20.58
CA LYS A 4 5.13 18.42 -20.64
C LYS A 4 3.70 17.95 -20.87
N GLU A 5 3.45 17.33 -22.00
CA GLU A 5 2.19 16.64 -22.28
C GLU A 5 2.08 15.39 -21.40
N PRO A 6 0.90 15.08 -20.83
CA PRO A 6 0.74 13.86 -20.06
C PRO A 6 0.74 12.66 -21.02
N ALA A 7 1.82 11.88 -21.01
CA ALA A 7 1.84 10.59 -21.67
C ALA A 7 0.75 9.71 -21.05
N ASN A 8 -0.23 9.29 -21.86
CA ASN A 8 -1.27 8.35 -21.48
C ASN A 8 -0.67 6.94 -21.32
N THR A 9 0.14 6.76 -20.29
CA THR A 9 0.76 5.47 -19.96
C THR A 9 -0.23 4.67 -19.12
N VAL A 10 -0.57 3.47 -19.60
CA VAL A 10 -1.32 2.51 -18.78
C VAL A 10 -0.52 2.25 -17.50
N ALA A 11 -1.11 2.56 -16.35
CA ALA A 11 -0.47 2.36 -15.06
C ALA A 11 -0.08 0.89 -14.89
N LYS A 12 1.12 0.64 -14.36
CA LYS A 12 1.58 -0.72 -14.06
C LYS A 12 1.07 -1.16 -12.69
N CYS A 13 0.68 -2.43 -12.59
CA CYS A 13 0.30 -3.06 -11.33
C CYS A 13 1.48 -3.03 -10.34
N PRO A 14 1.33 -2.46 -9.13
CA PRO A 14 2.43 -2.35 -8.16
C PRO A 14 2.85 -3.70 -7.57
N ILE A 15 2.06 -4.76 -7.79
CA ILE A 15 2.33 -6.10 -7.24
C ILE A 15 3.13 -6.97 -8.21
N CYS A 16 2.88 -6.87 -9.53
CA CYS A 16 3.46 -7.77 -10.53
C CYS A 16 3.92 -7.09 -11.83
N ASN A 17 3.82 -5.76 -11.95
CA ASN A 17 4.20 -4.95 -13.11
C ASN A 17 3.43 -5.18 -14.42
N GLN A 18 2.40 -6.02 -14.43
CA GLN A 18 1.49 -6.13 -15.57
C GLN A 18 0.63 -4.87 -15.74
N PRO A 19 0.09 -4.59 -16.94
CA PRO A 19 -0.81 -3.46 -17.15
C PRO A 19 -2.01 -3.52 -16.20
N ALA A 20 -2.36 -2.39 -15.57
CA ALA A 20 -3.53 -2.31 -14.71
C ALA A 20 -4.81 -2.53 -15.52
N ALA A 21 -5.74 -3.28 -14.94
CA ALA A 21 -7.05 -3.50 -15.52
C ALA A 21 -8.01 -2.43 -14.98
N LYS A 22 -8.83 -1.80 -15.83
CA LYS A 22 -9.76 -0.72 -15.42
C LYS A 22 -10.65 -1.11 -14.24
N LYS A 23 -11.10 -2.36 -14.17
CA LYS A 23 -11.93 -2.89 -13.08
C LYS A 23 -11.19 -3.01 -11.74
N TYR A 24 -9.88 -3.25 -11.79
CA TYR A 24 -9.06 -3.53 -10.61
C TYR A 24 -8.01 -2.44 -10.36
N HIS A 25 -8.11 -1.28 -11.02
CA HIS A 25 -7.12 -0.22 -10.95
C HIS A 25 -6.87 0.19 -9.48
N PRO A 26 -5.61 0.23 -9.01
CA PRO A 26 -4.34 0.27 -9.77
C PRO A 26 -3.73 -1.11 -10.14
N PHE A 27 -4.42 -2.22 -9.87
CA PHE A 27 -3.92 -3.58 -10.06
C PHE A 27 -4.34 -4.21 -11.40
N CYS A 28 -3.69 -5.31 -11.78
CA CYS A 28 -4.07 -6.08 -12.96
C CYS A 28 -5.24 -7.07 -12.71
N SER A 29 -5.51 -7.44 -11.45
CA SER A 29 -6.48 -8.49 -11.09
C SER A 29 -6.91 -8.40 -9.62
N GLN A 30 -8.00 -9.09 -9.27
CA GLN A 30 -8.44 -9.27 -7.88
C GLN A 30 -7.34 -9.88 -7.01
N ARG A 31 -6.66 -10.93 -7.49
CA ARG A 31 -5.56 -11.58 -6.76
C ARG A 31 -4.48 -10.60 -6.33
N CYS A 32 -4.11 -9.64 -7.18
CA CYS A 32 -3.11 -8.64 -6.82
C CYS A 32 -3.63 -7.64 -5.79
N ALA A 33 -4.92 -7.26 -5.84
CA ALA A 33 -5.53 -6.43 -4.80
C ALA A 33 -5.54 -7.14 -3.44
N ASP A 34 -5.87 -8.43 -3.41
CA ASP A 34 -5.89 -9.22 -2.17
C ASP A 34 -4.48 -9.39 -1.58
N VAL A 35 -3.45 -9.56 -2.43
CA VAL A 35 -2.05 -9.61 -1.99
C VAL A 35 -1.62 -8.28 -1.36
N ASP A 36 -2.00 -7.16 -1.97
CA ASP A 36 -1.71 -5.84 -1.41
C ASP A 36 -2.38 -5.68 -0.03
N LEU A 37 -3.67 -6.00 0.07
CA LEU A 37 -4.40 -6.00 1.33
C LEU A 37 -3.73 -6.88 2.38
N GLY A 38 -3.25 -8.07 1.99
CA GLY A 38 -2.48 -8.95 2.88
C GLY A 38 -1.18 -8.32 3.39
N ARG A 39 -0.49 -7.48 2.60
CA ARG A 39 0.69 -6.74 3.03
C ARG A 39 0.33 -5.62 4.02
N TRP A 40 -0.80 -4.94 3.82
CA TRP A 40 -1.33 -3.96 4.76
C TRP A 40 -1.64 -4.60 6.12
N LEU A 41 -2.42 -5.67 6.13
CA LEU A 41 -2.82 -6.35 7.37
C LEU A 41 -1.65 -6.94 8.16
N LYS A 42 -0.56 -7.30 7.47
CA LYS A 42 0.67 -7.79 8.10
C LYS A 42 1.61 -6.67 8.57
N GLY A 43 1.25 -5.40 8.37
CA GLY A 43 2.10 -4.26 8.70
C GLY A 43 3.36 -4.17 7.83
N SER A 44 3.37 -4.77 6.64
CA SER A 44 4.52 -4.67 5.72
C SER A 44 4.69 -3.26 5.14
N TYR A 45 3.62 -2.46 5.14
CA TYR A 45 3.66 -1.04 4.85
C TYR A 45 3.81 -0.24 6.15
N ALA A 46 4.98 -0.37 6.79
CA ALA A 46 5.36 0.40 7.96
C ALA A 46 6.42 1.44 7.59
N ILE A 47 6.34 2.63 8.19
CA ILE A 47 7.38 3.64 8.10
C ILE A 47 8.32 3.41 9.28
N PRO A 48 9.61 3.14 9.04
CA PRO A 48 10.57 2.96 10.14
C PRO A 48 10.72 4.27 10.93
N THR A 49 10.89 4.16 12.24
CA THR A 49 11.12 5.29 13.15
C THR A 49 12.37 5.00 13.99
N GLU A 50 13.03 6.04 14.47
CA GLU A 50 14.14 5.94 15.43
C GLU A 50 13.66 5.93 16.89
N GLU A 51 12.36 6.13 17.12
CA GLU A 51 11.77 6.15 18.46
C GLU A 51 11.70 4.72 19.01
N ALA A 52 12.14 4.56 20.26
CA ALA A 52 11.96 3.30 20.97
C ALA A 52 10.45 3.03 21.15
N PRO A 53 10.01 1.76 21.11
CA PRO A 53 8.61 1.43 21.34
C PRO A 53 8.17 1.96 22.70
N THR A 54 7.11 2.77 22.73
CA THR A 54 6.47 3.19 23.97
C THR A 54 5.82 1.97 24.61
N VAL A 55 6.27 1.60 25.80
CA VAL A 55 5.57 0.60 26.62
C VAL A 55 4.22 1.19 27.04
N ILE A 56 3.15 0.78 26.37
CA ILE A 56 1.79 1.02 26.84
C ILE A 56 1.56 0.00 27.95
N SER A 57 1.82 0.39 29.20
CA SER A 57 1.40 -0.42 30.35
C SER A 57 -0.12 -0.31 30.46
N ASN A 58 -0.82 -1.45 30.38
CA ASN A 58 -2.26 -1.53 30.63
C ASN A 58 -2.50 -1.45 32.14
N GLU A 59 -2.19 -0.31 32.76
CA GLU A 59 -2.34 -0.11 34.22
C GLU A 59 -3.73 0.39 34.64
N ASP A 60 -4.69 0.46 33.72
CA ASP A 60 -6.06 0.95 33.98
C ASP A 60 -7.18 -0.12 33.87
N GLU A 61 -6.88 -1.42 34.02
CA GLU A 61 -7.91 -2.47 34.24
C GLU A 61 -8.11 -2.76 35.74
N ASP A 62 -8.72 -1.80 36.45
CA ASP A 62 -9.38 -2.04 37.75
C ASP A 62 -10.92 -2.00 37.54
N TYR A 63 -11.51 -3.17 37.30
CA TYR A 63 -12.96 -3.42 37.37
C TYR A 63 -13.24 -4.74 38.14
#